data_AF-A0A4Y2N7N8-F1
#
_entry.id   AF-A0A4Y2N7N8-F1
#
_cell.length_a   1.000
_cell.length_b   1.000
_cell.length_c   1.000
_cell.angle_alpha   90.00
_cell.angle_beta   90.00
_cell.angle_gamma   90.00
#
_symmetry.space_group_name_H-M   'P 1'
#
loop_
_entity.id
_entity.type
_entity.pdbx_description
1 polymer ?
#
loop_
_entity_poly.entity_id
_entity_poly.type
_entity_poly.pdbx_seq_one_letter_code
_entity_poly.pdbx_strand_id
1 'polypeptide(L)'
;MPGELTRDAGLSTEEEIDRIMRSVLDAIQQEIKSRLTGLNDINSKFGFLLDVKKLFYKPLDNEVQISYKNLSRFYNTDFDGPELYAEICDCKMSLRNRENVLPKSSIEFLTFIISSGRMIFLILELHFRYF
;
A
#
# COMPACT_ATOMS: atom_id res chain seq x y z
N MET A 1 2.02 -7.33 60.87
CA MET A 1 1.25 -6.51 61.83
C MET A 1 -0.15 -7.10 61.93
N PRO A 2 -0.75 -7.23 63.12
CA PRO A 2 -2.18 -7.52 63.25
C PRO A 2 -2.94 -6.24 62.86
N GLY A 3 -3.64 -6.25 61.72
CA GLY A 3 -4.39 -5.07 61.25
C GLY A 3 -4.61 -4.92 59.76
N GLU A 4 -4.09 -5.81 58.89
CA GLU A 4 -4.44 -5.78 57.46
C GLU A 4 -5.81 -6.42 57.23
N LEU A 5 -6.86 -5.62 57.43
CA LEU A 5 -8.18 -5.83 56.84
C LEU A 5 -8.29 -4.96 55.59
N THR A 6 -7.44 -5.21 54.59
CA THR A 6 -7.70 -4.71 53.24
C THR A 6 -8.84 -5.54 52.67
N ARG A 7 -10.08 -5.07 52.87
CA ARG A 7 -11.19 -5.51 52.01
C ARG A 7 -10.89 -4.95 50.62
N ASP A 8 -10.36 -5.79 49.76
CA ASP A 8 -10.37 -5.54 48.33
C ASP A 8 -11.83 -5.47 47.90
N ALA A 9 -12.35 -4.24 47.82
CA ALA A 9 -13.68 -4.01 47.26
C ALA A 9 -13.53 -4.20 45.75
N GLY A 10 -13.79 -5.42 45.28
CA GLY A 10 -13.84 -5.72 43.86
C GLY A 10 -14.76 -4.73 43.14
N LEU A 11 -14.43 -4.44 41.88
CA LEU A 11 -15.19 -3.51 41.05
C LEU A 11 -16.67 -3.92 41.02
N SER A 12 -17.56 -2.93 41.09
CA SER A 12 -18.97 -3.15 40.78
C SER A 12 -19.12 -3.58 39.32
N THR A 13 -20.24 -4.21 38.99
CA THR A 13 -20.53 -4.64 37.62
C THR A 13 -20.48 -3.48 36.63
N GLU A 14 -20.92 -2.28 37.02
CA GLU A 14 -20.88 -1.09 36.16
C GLU A 14 -19.45 -0.62 35.89
N GLU A 15 -18.59 -0.59 36.92
CA GLU A 15 -17.17 -0.22 36.77
C GLU A 15 -16.40 -1.24 35.95
N GLU A 16 -16.73 -2.52 36.09
CA GLU A 16 -16.14 -3.59 35.27
C GLU A 16 -16.54 -3.46 33.80
N ILE A 17 -17.81 -3.12 33.52
CA ILE A 17 -18.29 -2.85 32.16
C ILE A 17 -17.56 -1.64 31.56
N ASP A 18 -17.44 -0.52 32.29
CA ASP A 18 -16.74 0.68 31.80
C ASP A 18 -15.26 0.39 31.53
N ARG A 19 -14.60 -0.37 32.42
CA ARG A 19 -13.21 -0.82 32.24
C ARG A 19 -13.04 -1.64 30.97
N ILE A 20 -13.92 -2.62 30.73
CA ILE A 20 -13.86 -3.45 29.53
C ILE A 20 -14.11 -2.60 28.28
N MET A 21 -15.10 -1.71 28.30
CA MET A 21 -15.40 -0.84 27.16
C MET A 21 -14.21 0.05 26.80
N ARG A 22 -13.54 0.65 27.79
CA ARG A 22 -12.32 1.44 27.55
C ARG A 22 -11.21 0.60 26.95
N SER A 23 -10.96 -0.60 27.49
CA SER A 23 -9.95 -1.51 26.96
C SER A 23 -10.23 -1.92 25.51
N VAL A 24 -11.50 -2.17 25.17
CA VAL A 24 -11.91 -2.49 23.79
C VAL A 24 -11.71 -1.28 22.87
N LEU A 25 -12.05 -0.07 23.30
CA LEU A 25 -11.84 1.15 22.53
C LEU A 25 -10.35 1.41 22.29
N ASP A 26 -9.50 1.21 23.29
CA ASP A 26 -8.05 1.34 23.17
C ASP A 26 -7.50 0.33 22.15
N ALA A 27 -7.95 -0.93 22.20
CA ALA A 27 -7.56 -1.96 21.24
C ALA A 27 -7.97 -1.61 19.81
N ILE A 28 -9.21 -1.13 19.60
CA ILE A 28 -9.69 -0.69 18.29
C ILE A 28 -8.86 0.50 17.78
N GLN A 29 -8.56 1.47 18.64
CA GLN A 29 -7.77 2.64 18.26
C GLN A 29 -6.36 2.23 17.82
N GLN A 30 -5.72 1.30 18.53
CA GLN A 30 -4.39 0.80 18.15
C GLN A 30 -4.43 0.03 16.83
N GLU A 31 -5.45 -0.79 16.62
CA GLU A 31 -5.63 -1.52 15.36
C GLU A 31 -5.82 -0.56 14.17
N ILE A 32 -6.65 0.48 14.32
CA ILE A 32 -6.85 1.50 13.28
C ILE A 32 -5.54 2.24 12.99
N LYS A 33 -4.79 2.64 14.02
CA LYS A 33 -3.49 3.29 13.84
C LYS A 33 -2.51 2.39 13.11
N SER A 34 -2.43 1.12 13.49
CA SER A 34 -1.56 0.13 12.84
C SER A 34 -1.89 -0.01 11.35
N ARG A 35 -3.18 -0.20 11.03
CA ARG A 35 -3.64 -0.28 9.63
C ARG A 35 -3.38 0.99 8.84
N LEU A 36 -3.59 2.17 9.44
CA LEU A 36 -3.31 3.44 8.78
C LEU A 36 -1.81 3.62 8.49
N THR A 37 -0.95 3.24 9.42
CA THR A 37 0.50 3.22 9.22
C THR A 37 0.88 2.28 8.07
N GLY A 38 0.30 1.07 8.02
CA GLY A 38 0.51 0.13 6.92
C GLY A 38 0.06 0.70 5.57
N LEU A 39 -1.11 1.34 5.51
CA LEU A 39 -1.60 1.99 4.29
C LEU A 39 -0.69 3.14 3.83
N ASN A 40 -0.20 3.95 4.76
CA ASN A 40 0.74 5.04 4.43
C ASN A 40 2.08 4.51 3.91
N ASP A 41 2.58 3.41 4.47
CA ASP A 41 3.78 2.73 3.99
C ASP A 41 3.59 2.21 2.56
N ILE A 42 2.49 1.50 2.29
CA ILE A 42 2.14 1.03 0.93
C ILE A 42 2.03 2.20 -0.04
N ASN A 43 1.33 3.28 0.34
CA ASN A 43 1.19 4.46 -0.49
C ASN A 43 2.54 5.15 -0.76
N SER A 44 3.46 5.18 0.21
CA SER A 44 4.79 5.76 0.01
C SER A 44 5.64 4.94 -0.97
N LYS A 45 5.47 3.61 -0.99
CA LYS A 45 6.24 2.69 -1.84
C LYS A 45 5.66 2.58 -3.25
N PHE A 46 4.33 2.45 -3.36
CA PHE A 46 3.65 2.12 -4.62
C PHE A 46 2.71 3.21 -5.13
N GLY A 47 2.38 4.23 -4.33
CA GLY A 47 1.40 5.24 -4.69
C GLY A 47 1.75 6.01 -5.97
N PHE A 48 3.04 6.11 -6.31
CA PHE A 48 3.48 6.71 -7.57
C PHE A 48 2.97 5.95 -8.81
N LEU A 49 2.70 4.64 -8.71
CA LEU A 49 2.11 3.84 -9.80
C LEU A 49 0.65 4.23 -10.10
N LEU A 50 -0.02 4.88 -9.14
CA LEU A 50 -1.40 5.33 -9.29
C LEU A 50 -1.51 6.68 -10.02
N ASP A 51 -0.42 7.44 -10.12
CA ASP A 51 -0.40 8.72 -10.84
C ASP A 51 -0.17 8.50 -12.34
N VAL A 52 -1.22 8.04 -13.03
CA VAL A 52 -1.21 7.82 -14.48
C VAL A 52 -0.80 9.06 -15.24
N LYS A 53 -1.15 10.26 -14.75
CA LYS A 53 -0.78 11.49 -15.43
C LYS A 53 0.73 11.70 -15.40
N LYS A 54 1.38 11.48 -14.25
CA LYS A 54 2.84 11.53 -14.12
C LYS A 54 3.51 10.43 -14.95
N LEU A 55 2.95 9.22 -14.99
CA LEU A 55 3.51 8.11 -15.77
C LEU A 55 3.40 8.33 -17.29
N PHE A 56 2.26 8.82 -17.80
CA PHE A 56 2.01 8.99 -19.23
C PHE A 56 2.41 10.32 -19.82
N TYR A 57 1.95 11.41 -19.23
CA TYR A 57 1.98 12.71 -19.89
C TYR A 57 3.25 13.48 -19.60
N LYS A 58 3.87 13.26 -18.43
CA LYS A 58 5.16 13.87 -18.13
C LYS A 58 6.29 13.09 -18.82
N PRO A 59 7.38 13.77 -19.23
CA PRO A 59 8.64 13.08 -19.50
C PRO A 59 8.98 12.23 -18.28
N LEU A 60 9.46 11.00 -18.50
CA LEU A 60 9.99 10.21 -17.41
C LEU A 60 11.27 10.91 -16.94
N ASP A 61 11.17 11.57 -15.80
CA ASP A 61 12.26 12.30 -15.18
C ASP A 61 13.03 11.40 -14.20
N ASN A 62 14.15 11.91 -13.70
CA ASN A 62 14.98 11.19 -12.74
C ASN A 62 14.21 10.84 -11.46
N GLU A 63 13.19 11.60 -11.07
CA GLU A 63 12.39 11.31 -9.86
C GLU A 63 11.61 10.02 -10.01
N VAL A 64 10.99 9.83 -11.17
CA VAL A 64 10.24 8.60 -11.47
C VAL A 64 11.19 7.41 -11.47
N GLN A 65 12.36 7.52 -12.10
CA GLN A 65 13.37 6.45 -12.10
C GLN A 65 13.88 6.12 -10.68
N ILE A 66 14.08 7.13 -9.83
CA ILE A 66 14.45 6.95 -8.42
C ILE A 66 13.36 6.18 -7.67
N SER A 67 12.08 6.46 -7.95
CA SER A 67 10.95 5.78 -7.31
C SER A 67 10.97 4.27 -7.59
N TYR A 68 11.24 3.86 -8.83
CA TYR A 68 11.39 2.44 -9.18
C TYR A 68 12.61 1.77 -8.53
N LYS A 69 13.76 2.46 -8.46
CA LYS A 69 14.95 1.95 -7.77
C LYS A 69 14.74 1.81 -6.26
N ASN A 70 14.02 2.76 -5.66
CA ASN A 70 13.69 2.68 -4.24
C ASN A 70 12.72 1.54 -3.99
N LEU A 71 11.74 1.35 -4.86
CA LEU A 71 10.80 0.26 -4.78
C LEU A 71 11.51 -1.10 -4.85
N SER A 72 12.44 -1.28 -5.79
CA SER A 72 13.20 -2.54 -5.89
C SER A 72 14.14 -2.80 -4.73
N ARG A 73 14.52 -1.79 -3.92
CA ARG A 73 15.26 -2.05 -2.67
C ARG A 73 14.41 -2.78 -1.63
N PHE A 74 13.09 -2.60 -1.66
CA PHE A 74 12.18 -3.26 -0.73
C PHE A 74 11.76 -4.65 -1.20
N TYR A 75 11.73 -4.88 -2.52
CA TYR A 75 11.22 -6.10 -3.17
C TYR A 75 12.23 -6.68 -4.17
N ASN A 76 13.53 -6.64 -3.83
CA ASN A 76 14.62 -7.05 -4.73
C ASN A 76 14.58 -8.53 -5.11
N THR A 77 13.88 -9.35 -4.34
CA THR A 77 13.64 -10.77 -4.65
C THR A 77 12.51 -10.98 -5.64
N ASP A 78 11.59 -10.03 -5.73
CA ASP A 78 10.35 -10.16 -6.50
C ASP A 78 10.46 -9.50 -7.87
N PHE A 79 11.14 -8.36 -7.96
CA PHE A 79 11.38 -7.70 -9.24
C PHE A 79 12.58 -6.75 -9.22
N ASP A 80 13.15 -6.54 -10.41
CA ASP A 80 14.17 -5.52 -10.65
C ASP A 80 13.53 -4.18 -10.99
N GLY A 81 13.95 -3.12 -10.30
CA GLY A 81 13.39 -1.77 -10.45
C GLY A 81 13.67 -1.13 -11.81
N PRO A 82 14.93 -1.19 -12.30
CA PRO A 82 15.26 -0.85 -13.68
C PRO A 82 14.43 -1.61 -14.73
N GLU A 83 14.22 -2.92 -14.56
CA GLU A 83 13.39 -3.72 -15.48
C GLU A 83 11.93 -3.27 -15.45
N LEU A 84 11.35 -3.05 -14.26
CA LEU A 84 10.01 -2.50 -14.08
C LEU A 84 9.86 -1.11 -14.74
N TYR A 85 10.87 -0.25 -14.57
CA TYR A 85 10.91 1.05 -15.23
C TYR A 85 10.93 0.92 -16.76
N ALA A 86 11.73 0.01 -17.30
CA ALA A 86 11.80 -0.25 -18.74
C ALA A 86 10.45 -0.76 -19.28
N GLU A 87 9.78 -1.69 -18.58
CA GLU A 87 8.45 -2.17 -18.96
C GLU A 87 7.41 -1.04 -19.00
N ILE A 88 7.44 -0.12 -18.03
CA ILE A 88 6.57 1.06 -18.03
C ILE A 88 6.86 1.99 -19.21
N CYS A 89 8.13 2.20 -19.55
CA CYS A 89 8.54 2.99 -20.70
C CYS A 89 7.98 2.40 -22.00
N ASP A 90 8.11 1.10 -22.18
CA ASP A 90 7.60 0.40 -23.34
C ASP A 90 6.06 0.41 -23.40
N CYS A 91 5.37 0.22 -22.27
CA CYS A 91 3.91 0.37 -22.18
C CYS A 91 3.47 1.76 -22.64
N LYS A 92 4.18 2.79 -22.19
CA LYS A 92 3.94 4.18 -22.59
C LYS A 92 4.14 4.40 -24.08
N MET A 93 5.20 3.84 -24.66
CA MET A 93 5.43 3.89 -26.11
C MET A 93 4.34 3.15 -26.89
N SER A 94 3.93 1.96 -26.43
CA SER A 94 2.87 1.17 -27.05
C SER A 94 1.52 1.90 -27.03
N LEU A 95 1.20 2.59 -25.94
CA LEU A 95 -0.03 3.36 -25.80
C LEU A 95 -0.02 4.68 -26.56
N ARG A 96 1.13 5.35 -26.71
CA ARG A 96 1.25 6.53 -27.58
C ARG A 96 0.90 6.23 -29.04
N ASN A 97 1.17 5.01 -29.49
CA ASN A 97 0.83 4.57 -30.85
C ASN A 97 -0.67 4.25 -31.03
N ARG A 98 -1.49 4.34 -29.97
CA ARG A 98 -2.93 4.08 -29.99
C ARG A 98 -3.70 5.35 -29.64
N GLU A 99 -3.94 6.20 -30.65
CA GLU A 99 -4.57 7.54 -30.49
C GLU A 99 -5.93 7.52 -29.76
N ASN A 100 -6.66 6.40 -29.76
CA ASN A 100 -8.03 6.31 -29.22
C ASN A 100 -8.17 5.51 -27.91
N VAL A 101 -7.07 5.03 -27.30
CA VAL A 101 -7.12 4.09 -26.15
C VAL A 101 -6.17 4.50 -25.01
N LEU A 102 -5.99 5.79 -24.79
CA LEU A 102 -5.21 6.26 -23.64
C LEU A 102 -5.97 6.00 -22.33
N PRO A 103 -5.35 5.34 -21.33
CA PRO A 103 -5.98 5.10 -20.04
C PRO A 103 -6.34 6.41 -19.35
N LYS A 104 -7.57 6.51 -18.85
CA LYS A 104 -8.07 7.68 -18.10
C LYS A 104 -7.90 7.50 -16.58
N SER A 105 -7.66 6.28 -16.12
CA SER A 105 -7.49 5.94 -14.71
C SER A 105 -6.32 4.96 -14.50
N SER A 106 -5.83 4.89 -13.25
CA SER A 106 -4.82 3.91 -12.83
C SER A 106 -5.28 2.48 -13.03
N ILE A 107 -6.57 2.21 -12.83
CA ILE A 107 -7.16 0.88 -13.04
C ILE A 107 -7.09 0.49 -14.51
N GLU A 108 -7.50 1.38 -15.41
CA GLU A 108 -7.41 1.12 -16.86
C GLU A 108 -5.96 0.90 -17.30
N PHE A 109 -5.02 1.66 -16.74
CA PHE A 109 -3.61 1.51 -17.05
C PHE A 109 -3.05 0.16 -16.55
N LEU A 110 -3.30 -0.19 -15.29
CA LEU A 110 -2.87 -1.47 -14.73
C LEU A 110 -3.49 -2.64 -15.50
N THR A 111 -4.78 -2.53 -15.86
CA THR A 111 -5.48 -3.53 -16.68
C THR A 111 -4.82 -3.69 -18.05
N PHE A 112 -4.45 -2.57 -18.70
CA PHE A 112 -3.70 -2.62 -19.96
C PHE A 112 -2.36 -3.36 -19.79
N ILE A 113 -1.60 -3.04 -18.74
CA ILE A 113 -0.31 -3.66 -18.52
C ILE A 113 -0.46 -5.17 -18.26
N ILE A 114 -1.40 -5.57 -17.40
CA ILE A 114 -1.71 -6.98 -17.13
C ILE A 114 -2.11 -7.69 -18.44
N SER A 115 -3.00 -7.09 -19.23
CA SER A 115 -3.45 -7.65 -20.51
C SER A 115 -2.34 -7.75 -21.57
N SER A 116 -1.27 -6.96 -21.43
CA SER A 116 -0.12 -6.99 -22.33
C SER A 116 0.84 -8.16 -22.05
N GLY A 117 0.60 -8.94 -20.99
CA GLY A 117 1.40 -10.13 -20.66
C GLY A 117 2.80 -9.81 -20.12
N ARG A 118 3.02 -8.59 -19.63
CA ARG A 118 4.31 -8.16 -19.06
C ARG A 118 4.48 -8.71 -17.65
N MET A 119 5.58 -9.43 -17.43
CA MET A 119 5.72 -10.37 -16.31
C MET A 119 5.83 -9.68 -14.94
N ILE A 120 6.44 -8.49 -14.85
CA ILE A 120 6.64 -7.85 -13.54
C ILE A 120 5.31 -7.37 -12.94
N PHE A 121 4.37 -6.94 -13.78
CA PHE A 121 3.06 -6.51 -13.30
C PHE A 121 2.16 -7.66 -12.86
N LEU A 122 2.33 -8.85 -13.44
CA LEU A 122 1.72 -10.08 -12.95
C LEU A 122 2.26 -10.46 -11.55
N ILE A 123 3.57 -10.26 -11.32
CA ILE A 123 4.19 -10.49 -10.00
C ILE A 123 3.66 -9.50 -8.96
N LEU A 124 3.54 -8.22 -9.33
CA LEU A 124 2.92 -7.21 -8.47
C LEU A 124 1.45 -7.54 -8.18
N GLU A 125 0.65 -7.91 -9.18
CA GLU A 125 -0.76 -8.30 -9.00
C GLU A 125 -0.89 -9.50 -8.04
N LEU A 126 -0.02 -10.51 -8.16
CA LEU A 126 0.00 -11.65 -7.26
C LEU A 126 0.35 -11.22 -5.83
N HIS A 127 1.38 -10.38 -5.64
CA HIS A 127 1.75 -9.89 -4.31
C HIS A 127 0.65 -9.08 -3.62
N PHE A 128 -0.11 -8.28 -4.37
CA PHE A 128 -1.21 -7.48 -3.82
C PHE A 128 -2.53 -8.24 -3.66
N ARG A 129 -2.70 -9.42 -4.26
CA ARG A 129 -3.91 -10.23 -4.10
C ARG A 129 -3.97 -10.97 -2.76
N TYR A 130 -2.85 -11.11 -2.06
CA TYR A 130 -2.74 -11.87 -0.81
C TYR A 130 -2.54 -11.00 0.44
N PHE A 131 -2.74 -9.68 0.32
CA PHE A 131 -2.78 -8.72 1.44
C PHE A 131 -4.17 -8.10 1.60
#